data_AF-A0A6I5X3Q2-F1
#
_entry.id   AF-A0A6I5X3Q2-F1
#
_cell.length_a   1.000
_cell.length_b   1.000
_cell.length_c   1.000
_cell.angle_alpha   90.00
_cell.angle_beta   90.00
_cell.angle_gamma   90.00
#
_symmetry.space_group_name_H-M   'P 1'
#
loop_
_entity.id
_entity.type
_entity.pdbx_description
1 polymer ?
#
loop_
_entity_poly.entity_id
_entity_poly.type
_entity_poly.pdbx_seq_one_letter_code
_entity_poly.pdbx_strand_id
1 'polypeptide(L)'
;MARHGRRLSERRDRIAAFEHHYRDELDQVSTFILPHHGSIHNSDPAHLVSAADLFVACAQPIHTRWRHPDPILVRAIRGDRRRFRLVSGKPVSELVEKMVVFTHEQHLESYYSGY
;
A
#
# COMPACT_ATOMS: atom_id res chain seq x y z
N MET A 1 13.09 7.17 -28.03
CA MET A 1 11.72 7.00 -27.49
C MET A 1 11.35 5.57 -27.08
N ALA A 2 11.94 4.51 -27.65
CA ALA A 2 11.60 3.10 -27.33
C ALA A 2 11.88 2.64 -25.88
N ARG A 3 12.90 3.18 -25.20
CA ARG A 3 13.27 2.77 -23.82
C ARG A 3 12.25 3.19 -22.76
N HIS A 4 11.53 4.30 -22.97
CA HIS A 4 10.53 4.78 -22.02
C HIS A 4 9.27 3.91 -22.04
N GLY A 5 8.80 3.53 -23.24
CA GLY A 5 7.65 2.63 -23.41
C GLY A 5 7.89 1.24 -22.79
N ARG A 6 9.08 0.67 -22.98
CA ARG A 6 9.44 -0.65 -22.41
C ARG A 6 9.46 -0.66 -20.88
N ARG A 7 9.94 0.42 -20.25
CA ARG A 7 9.97 0.54 -18.78
C ARG A 7 8.57 0.70 -18.18
N LEU A 8 7.63 1.31 -18.91
CA LEU A 8 6.24 1.43 -18.51
C LEU A 8 5.50 0.09 -18.62
N SER A 9 5.72 -0.69 -19.68
CA SER A 9 5.14 -2.03 -19.82
C SER A 9 5.66 -2.97 -18.74
N GLU A 10 6.97 -3.04 -18.53
CA GLU A 10 7.57 -3.88 -17.47
C GLU A 10 7.09 -3.52 -16.06
N ARG A 11 6.71 -2.25 -15.82
CA ARG A 11 6.12 -1.84 -14.54
C ARG A 11 4.71 -2.41 -14.39
N ARG A 12 3.88 -2.28 -15.44
CA ARG A 12 2.52 -2.80 -15.45
C ARG A 12 2.50 -4.32 -15.33
N ASP A 13 3.41 -5.01 -16.02
CA ASP A 13 3.52 -6.47 -15.94
C ASP A 13 3.87 -6.94 -14.52
N ARG A 14 4.78 -6.23 -13.84
CA ARG A 14 5.12 -6.52 -12.43
C ARG A 14 3.97 -6.26 -11.47
N ILE A 15 3.20 -5.19 -11.70
CA ILE A 15 2.01 -4.88 -10.91
C ILE A 15 0.95 -5.98 -11.11
N ALA A 16 0.67 -6.34 -12.36
CA ALA A 16 -0.29 -7.39 -12.69
C ALA A 16 0.12 -8.76 -12.12
N ALA A 17 1.42 -9.09 -12.15
CA ALA A 17 1.93 -10.32 -11.54
C ALA A 17 1.74 -10.34 -10.01
N PHE A 18 1.99 -9.20 -9.35
CA PHE A 18 1.73 -9.06 -7.91
C PHE A 18 0.25 -9.25 -7.59
N GLU A 19 -0.64 -8.57 -8.31
CA GLU A 19 -2.08 -8.68 -8.12
C GLU A 19 -2.59 -10.09 -8.35
N HIS A 20 -2.13 -10.75 -9.41
CA HIS A 20 -2.54 -12.12 -9.69
C HIS A 20 -2.10 -13.08 -8.58
N HIS A 21 -0.89 -12.88 -8.04
CA HIS A 21 -0.34 -13.74 -6.99
C HIS A 21 -1.09 -13.58 -5.66
N TYR A 22 -1.42 -12.34 -5.26
CA TYR A 22 -2.07 -12.02 -3.98
C TYR A 22 -3.57 -11.74 -4.09
N ARG A 23 -4.21 -12.18 -5.17
CA ARG A 23 -5.60 -11.82 -5.50
C ARG A 23 -6.59 -12.18 -4.39
N ASP A 24 -6.35 -13.28 -3.67
CA ASP A 24 -7.28 -13.82 -2.67
C ASP A 24 -7.09 -13.13 -1.30
N GLU A 25 -5.92 -12.53 -1.07
CA GLU A 25 -5.56 -11.81 0.14
C GLU A 25 -5.80 -10.29 0.03
N LEU A 26 -5.70 -9.72 -1.19
CA LEU A 26 -5.75 -8.27 -1.40
C LEU A 26 -7.08 -7.63 -0.98
N ASP A 27 -8.18 -8.37 -1.08
CA ASP A 27 -9.52 -7.92 -0.63
C ASP A 27 -9.65 -7.90 0.89
N GLN A 28 -8.77 -8.59 1.61
CA GLN A 28 -8.76 -8.64 3.09
C GLN A 28 -7.87 -7.55 3.70
N VAL A 29 -7.16 -6.78 2.88
CA VAL A 29 -6.23 -5.75 3.34
C VAL A 29 -6.99 -4.48 3.73
N SER A 30 -7.00 -4.13 5.03
CA SER A 30 -7.52 -2.86 5.54
C SER A 30 -6.52 -1.70 5.37
N THR A 31 -5.23 -2.01 5.48
CA THR A 31 -4.10 -1.07 5.45
C THR A 31 -3.04 -1.54 4.45
N PHE A 32 -2.82 -0.78 3.38
CA PHE A 32 -1.83 -1.08 2.36
C PHE A 32 -0.61 -0.17 2.46
N ILE A 33 0.57 -0.76 2.66
CA ILE A 33 1.84 -0.02 2.66
C ILE A 33 2.33 0.12 1.21
N LEU A 34 2.50 1.36 0.78
CA LEU A 34 3.00 1.67 -0.55
C LEU A 34 4.44 1.16 -0.74
N PRO A 35 4.71 0.47 -1.85
CA PRO A 35 6.03 -0.08 -2.11
C PRO A 35 7.06 1.05 -2.25
N HIS A 36 8.26 0.81 -1.70
CA HIS A 36 9.42 1.69 -1.85
C HIS A 36 9.06 3.18 -1.57
N HIS A 37 8.48 3.43 -0.40
CA HIS A 37 8.08 4.77 0.07
C HIS A 37 7.00 5.48 -0.80
N GLY A 38 6.30 4.76 -1.69
CA GLY A 38 5.37 5.34 -2.65
C GLY A 38 6.04 5.85 -3.93
N SER A 39 7.08 5.16 -4.37
CA SER A 39 7.73 5.44 -5.65
C SER A 39 6.79 5.17 -6.84
N ILE A 40 6.74 6.12 -7.78
CA ILE A 40 5.98 5.99 -9.04
C ILE A 40 6.53 4.89 -9.97
N HIS A 41 7.76 4.43 -9.73
CA HIS A 41 8.35 3.31 -10.45
C HIS A 41 7.85 1.95 -9.94
N ASN A 42 7.25 1.93 -8.75
CA ASN A 42 6.71 0.73 -8.10
C ASN A 42 5.18 0.78 -7.96
N SER A 43 4.55 1.83 -8.51
CA SER A 43 3.12 2.08 -8.37
C SER A 43 2.52 2.53 -9.70
N ASP A 44 1.22 2.32 -9.90
CA ASP A 44 0.46 2.91 -10.99
C ASP A 44 -0.67 3.78 -10.43
N PRO A 45 -0.65 5.12 -10.60
CA PRO A 45 -1.68 5.99 -10.06
C PRO A 45 -3.03 5.82 -10.77
N ALA A 46 -3.07 5.15 -11.92
CA ALA A 46 -4.32 4.80 -12.59
C ALA A 46 -4.90 3.47 -12.08
N HIS A 47 -4.15 2.72 -11.26
CA HIS A 47 -4.52 1.38 -10.82
C HIS A 47 -3.92 1.07 -9.44
N LEU A 48 -4.67 1.42 -8.39
CA LEU A 48 -4.27 1.15 -7.02
C LEU A 48 -4.52 -0.31 -6.66
N VAL A 49 -3.44 -1.05 -6.49
CA VAL A 49 -3.35 -2.52 -6.36
C VAL A 49 -4.16 -3.18 -5.24
N SER A 50 -4.59 -2.41 -4.24
CA SER A 50 -5.34 -2.93 -3.08
C SER A 50 -6.65 -2.18 -2.94
N ALA A 51 -7.68 -2.84 -2.43
CA ALA A 51 -8.95 -2.21 -2.04
C ALA A 51 -8.89 -1.51 -0.67
N ALA A 52 -7.73 -1.48 -0.01
CA ALA A 52 -7.56 -0.96 1.35
C ALA A 52 -8.14 0.45 1.56
N ASP A 53 -8.77 0.64 2.72
CA ASP A 53 -9.27 1.94 3.15
C ASP A 53 -8.15 2.92 3.52
N LEU A 54 -7.00 2.39 3.94
CA LEU A 54 -5.85 3.17 4.37
C LEU A 54 -4.60 2.80 3.56
N PHE A 55 -4.04 3.80 2.88
CA PHE A 55 -2.73 3.71 2.25
C PHE A 55 -1.66 4.40 3.10
N VAL A 56 -0.52 3.75 3.26
CA VAL A 56 0.58 4.24 4.10
C VAL A 56 1.85 4.35 3.28
N ALA A 57 2.53 5.50 3.34
CA ALA A 57 3.90 5.62 2.88
C ALA A 57 4.83 5.84 4.07
N CYS A 58 5.91 5.07 4.12
CA CYS A 58 7.03 5.40 5.01
C CYS A 58 7.77 6.59 4.43
N ALA A 59 7.86 7.68 5.19
CA ALA A 59 8.61 8.87 4.84
C ALA A 59 10.05 8.52 4.59
N GLN A 60 10.57 9.20 3.58
CA GLN A 60 11.83 8.89 2.96
C GLN A 60 13.05 9.22 3.87
N PRO A 61 14.16 8.44 3.80
CA PRO A 61 15.44 8.84 4.39
C PRO A 61 16.00 10.11 3.70
N ILE A 62 16.95 10.79 4.38
CA ILE A 62 17.64 12.10 4.20
C ILE A 62 17.82 12.68 2.76
N HIS A 63 17.58 11.93 1.69
CA HIS A 63 17.77 12.35 0.29
C HIS A 63 16.63 13.22 -0.27
N THR A 64 16.82 14.54 -0.24
CA THR A 64 15.86 15.58 -0.66
C THR A 64 15.49 15.59 -2.16
N ARG A 65 16.17 14.81 -3.01
CA ARG A 65 15.95 14.82 -4.47
C ARG A 65 14.87 13.87 -4.95
N TRP A 66 14.50 12.89 -4.15
CA TRP A 66 13.49 11.91 -4.53
C TRP A 66 12.12 12.42 -4.09
N ARG A 67 11.09 12.18 -4.90
CA ARG A 67 9.71 12.57 -4.63
C ARG A 67 8.93 11.36 -4.16
N HIS A 68 9.16 10.93 -2.92
CA HIS A 68 8.43 9.81 -2.32
C HIS A 68 7.67 10.25 -1.06
N PRO A 69 6.38 9.91 -0.94
CA PRO A 69 5.53 9.35 -2.00
C PRO A 69 5.37 10.31 -3.18
N ASP A 70 5.16 9.76 -4.38
CA ASP A 70 4.94 10.60 -5.55
C ASP A 70 3.62 11.39 -5.41
N PRO A 71 3.60 12.72 -5.63
CA PRO A 71 2.39 13.52 -5.49
C PRO A 71 1.23 13.09 -6.41
N ILE A 72 1.49 12.48 -7.56
CA ILE A 72 0.44 11.94 -8.44
C ILE A 72 -0.23 10.75 -7.76
N LEU A 73 0.55 9.88 -7.12
CA LEU A 73 0.04 8.72 -6.39
C LEU A 73 -0.81 9.14 -5.18
N VAL A 74 -0.35 10.13 -4.41
CA VAL A 74 -1.12 10.67 -3.28
C VAL A 74 -2.45 11.26 -3.74
N ARG A 75 -2.47 11.95 -4.90
CA ARG A 75 -3.70 12.49 -5.48
C ARG A 75 -4.65 11.39 -5.94
N ALA A 76 -4.15 10.32 -6.55
CA ALA A 76 -4.97 9.17 -6.95
C ALA A 76 -5.66 8.54 -5.73
N ILE A 77 -4.91 8.23 -4.67
CA ILE A 77 -5.45 7.64 -3.43
C ILE A 77 -6.57 8.51 -2.84
N ARG A 78 -6.34 9.82 -2.74
CA ARG A 78 -7.34 10.75 -2.21
C ARG A 78 -8.54 10.94 -3.15
N GLY A 79 -8.31 10.86 -4.46
CA GLY A 79 -9.35 10.92 -5.49
C GLY A 79 -10.35 9.77 -5.36
N ASP A 80 -9.86 8.58 -5.00
CA ASP A 80 -10.67 7.39 -4.71
C ASP A 80 -11.34 7.42 -3.33
N ARG A 81 -11.29 8.56 -2.63
CA ARG A 81 -11.82 8.75 -1.27
C ARG A 81 -11.18 7.84 -0.21
N ARG A 82 -10.00 7.28 -0.49
CA ARG A 82 -9.23 6.45 0.44
C ARG A 82 -8.36 7.31 1.34
N ARG A 83 -8.06 6.82 2.54
CA ARG A 83 -7.22 7.52 3.50
C ARG A 83 -5.75 7.37 3.11
N PHE A 84 -4.97 8.41 3.33
CA PHE A 84 -3.53 8.39 3.12
C PHE A 84 -2.79 8.85 4.37
N ARG A 85 -1.78 8.09 4.80
CA ARG A 85 -0.89 8.44 5.91
C ARG A 85 0.57 8.41 5.48
N LEU A 86 1.28 9.50 5.74
CA LEU A 86 2.73 9.55 5.66
C LEU A 86 3.29 9.36 7.08
N VAL A 87 4.00 8.26 7.32
CA VAL A 87 4.60 7.94 8.62
C VAL A 87 6.08 8.29 8.62
N SER A 88 6.63 8.83 9.70
CA SER A 88 8.05 9.23 9.82
C SER A 88 8.56 8.96 11.23
N GLY A 89 9.82 9.28 11.52
CA GLY A 89 10.35 9.22 12.90
C GLY A 89 9.72 10.21 13.88
N LYS A 90 8.79 11.07 13.45
CA LYS A 90 8.06 11.99 14.33
C LYS A 90 6.90 11.27 15.02
N PRO A 91 6.74 11.36 16.35
CA PRO A 91 5.65 10.71 17.07
C PRO A 91 4.26 11.04 16.54
N VAL A 92 4.02 12.28 16.12
CA VAL A 92 2.73 12.71 15.53
C VAL A 92 2.34 11.96 14.25
N SER A 93 3.31 11.34 13.59
CA SER A 93 3.08 10.58 12.36
C SER A 93 2.95 9.08 12.59
N GLU A 94 3.00 8.62 13.84
CA GLU A 94 2.78 7.22 14.21
C GLU A 94 1.43 6.71 13.69
N LEU A 95 1.43 5.46 13.23
CA LEU A 95 0.22 4.74 12.86
C LEU A 95 0.02 3.61 13.86
N VAL A 96 -1.10 3.69 14.58
CA VAL A 96 -1.55 2.64 15.50
C VAL A 96 -2.84 2.06 14.91
N GLU A 97 -2.82 0.77 14.56
CA GLU A 97 -4.00 0.04 14.12
C GLU A 97 -4.50 -0.86 15.25
N LYS A 98 -5.82 -0.92 15.43
CA LYS A 98 -6.48 -1.80 16.40
C LYS A 98 -7.54 -2.61 15.67
N MET A 99 -7.43 -3.94 15.77
CA MET A 99 -8.44 -4.86 15.27
C MET A 99 -9.39 -5.21 16.42
N VAL A 100 -10.70 -5.06 16.19
CA VAL A 100 -11.73 -5.55 17.11
C VAL A 100 -12.41 -6.72 16.43
N VAL A 101 -12.23 -7.92 16.97
CA VAL A 101 -12.92 -9.12 16.49
C VAL A 101 -14.14 -9.35 17.38
N PHE A 102 -15.33 -9.25 16.79
CA PHE A 102 -16.55 -9.67 17.46
C PHE A 102 -16.76 -11.15 17.18
N THR A 103 -16.52 -12.00 18.19
CA THR A 103 -16.88 -13.41 18.11
C THR A 103 -18.23 -13.62 18.77
N HIS A 104 -19.16 -14.30 18.11
CA HIS A 104 -20.26 -14.95 18.83
C HIS A 104 -19.66 -16.11 19.63
N GLU A 105 -20.09 -16.32 20.87
CA GLU A 105 -19.66 -17.45 21.70
C GLU A 105 -20.01 -18.79 21.03
N GLN A 106 -19.09 -19.31 20.22
CA GLN A 106 -18.97 -20.73 19.93
C GLN A 106 -17.48 -21.08 19.87
N HIS A 107 -16.99 -21.65 20.98
CA HIS A 107 -15.74 -22.40 21.15
C HIS A 107 -14.51 -21.82 20.45
N LEU A 108 -13.84 -20.88 21.13
CA LEU A 108 -12.47 -20.48 20.83
C LEU A 108 -11.48 -21.54 21.34
N GLU A 109 -11.23 -22.57 20.54
CA GLU A 109 -9.96 -23.29 20.59
C GLU A 109 -9.22 -23.11 19.27
N SER A 110 -8.01 -22.56 19.37
CA SER A 110 -6.95 -22.51 18.34
C SER A 110 -7.19 -21.65 17.08
N TYR A 111 -6.85 -20.36 17.13
CA TYR A 111 -6.48 -19.63 15.90
C TYR A 111 -5.13 -18.88 15.97
N TYR A 112 -4.40 -18.97 17.08
CA TYR A 112 -3.07 -18.33 17.20
C TYR A 112 -2.07 -19.20 17.97
N SER A 113 -1.76 -20.39 17.43
CA SER A 113 -0.60 -21.19 17.87
C SER A 113 0.21 -21.63 16.65
N GLY A 114 0.66 -20.65 15.85
CA GLY A 114 1.35 -20.95 14.61
C GLY A 114 2.10 -19.78 13.99
N TYR A 115 2.81 -18.99 14.79
CA TYR A 115 3.94 -18.16 14.35
C TYR A 115 5.01 -18.13 15.44
#